data_AF-A0A8H5F6N4-F1
#
_entry.id   AF-A0A8H5F6N4-F1
#
_cell.length_a   1.000
_cell.length_b   1.000
_cell.length_c   1.000
_cell.angle_alpha   90.00
_cell.angle_beta   90.00
_cell.angle_gamma   90.00
#
_symmetry.space_group_name_H-M   'P 1'
#
loop_
_entity.id
_entity.type
_entity.pdbx_description
1 polymer ?
#
loop_
_entity_poly.entity_id
_entity_poly.type
_entity_poly.pdbx_seq_one_letter_code
_entity_poly.pdbx_strand_id
1 'polypeptide(L)'
;MSIPWNNHKSTLNFLAIYAPNNERASEDLWRDVKTYYDDKAIPKKPHFVLGDFNLVEDEIDRRPAHRDDTGAVDTLKAMLRALRMQDGFRKEYPDRCAFTWGLNHSPDSIPPNASLSRIDRIYCRRDMYFSTREWRIHLDHTVGTDHELVSATYYNLDAPFIGKGRWQIPGFLLDCADFMEQVNDLCALAIAK
;
A
#
# COMPACT_ATOMS: atom_id res chain seq x y z
N MET A 1 -0.36 -1.48 -13.60
CA MET A 1 0.92 -0.72 -13.54
C MET A 1 2.05 -1.68 -13.16
N SER A 2 3.28 -1.40 -13.60
CA SER A 2 4.47 -2.20 -13.27
C SER A 2 5.61 -1.26 -12.89
N ILE A 3 6.33 -1.54 -11.81
CA ILE A 3 7.48 -0.75 -11.36
C ILE A 3 8.74 -1.63 -11.30
N PRO A 4 9.91 -1.13 -11.76
CA PRO A 4 11.17 -1.82 -11.55
C PRO A 4 11.48 -2.00 -10.07
N TRP A 5 12.05 -3.15 -9.71
CA TRP A 5 12.36 -3.51 -8.32
C TRP A 5 13.70 -4.23 -8.22
N ASN A 6 14.36 -4.15 -7.05
CA ASN A 6 15.67 -4.74 -6.78
C ASN A 6 16.74 -4.34 -7.80
N ASN A 7 17.00 -3.03 -7.97
CA ASN A 7 17.92 -2.50 -8.98
C ASN A 7 17.61 -3.01 -10.39
N HIS A 8 16.34 -2.93 -10.80
CA HIS A 8 15.84 -3.39 -12.10
C HIS A 8 15.96 -4.90 -12.39
N LYS A 9 16.34 -5.74 -11.40
CA LYS A 9 16.40 -7.20 -11.57
C LYS A 9 15.04 -7.87 -11.55
N SER A 10 14.01 -7.19 -11.04
CA SER A 10 12.65 -7.70 -10.92
C SER A 10 11.63 -6.60 -11.16
N THR A 11 10.34 -6.95 -11.13
CA THR A 11 9.24 -6.01 -11.33
C THR A 11 8.13 -6.29 -10.34
N LEU A 12 7.61 -5.25 -9.70
CA LEU A 12 6.37 -5.32 -8.93
C LEU A 12 5.21 -4.89 -9.83
N ASN A 13 4.11 -5.63 -9.76
CA ASN A 13 2.95 -5.44 -10.64
C ASN A 13 1.76 -5.06 -9.76
N PHE A 14 1.08 -3.99 -10.10
CA PHE A 14 -0.04 -3.45 -9.35
C PHE A 14 -1.27 -3.40 -10.24
N LEU A 15 -2.39 -3.87 -9.70
CA LEU A 15 -3.71 -3.61 -10.24
C LEU A 15 -4.36 -2.54 -9.36
N ALA A 16 -4.49 -1.32 -9.90
CA ALA A 16 -5.20 -0.23 -9.25
C ALA A 16 -6.65 -0.24 -9.72
N ILE A 17 -7.60 -0.14 -8.78
CA ILE A 17 -9.02 -0.28 -9.05
C ILE A 17 -9.76 0.95 -8.47
N TYR A 18 -10.70 1.46 -9.25
CA TYR A 18 -11.74 2.37 -8.79
C TYR A 18 -13.08 1.76 -9.21
N ALA A 19 -13.77 1.13 -8.27
CA ALA A 19 -14.96 0.36 -8.56
C ALA A 19 -16.21 1.23 -8.63
N PRO A 20 -17.22 0.87 -9.42
CA PRO A 20 -18.48 1.59 -9.43
C PRO A 20 -19.27 1.34 -8.13
N ASN A 21 -20.02 2.37 -7.70
CA ASN A 21 -20.98 2.28 -6.59
C ASN A 21 -22.21 1.40 -6.90
N ASN A 22 -22.50 1.16 -8.17
CA ASN A 22 -23.63 0.33 -8.57
C ASN A 22 -23.27 -1.16 -8.42
N GLU A 23 -24.04 -1.90 -7.62
CA GLU A 23 -23.79 -3.30 -7.29
C GLU A 23 -23.63 -4.19 -8.53
N ARG A 24 -24.52 -4.07 -9.51
CA ARG A 24 -24.46 -4.86 -10.76
C ARG A 24 -23.23 -4.53 -11.60
N ALA A 25 -22.92 -3.25 -11.75
CA ALA A 25 -21.72 -2.82 -12.47
C ALA A 25 -20.44 -3.26 -11.74
N SER A 26 -20.45 -3.30 -10.41
CA SER A 26 -19.35 -3.80 -9.58
C SER A 26 -19.17 -5.30 -9.79
N GLU A 27 -20.27 -6.05 -9.75
CA GLU A 27 -20.28 -7.49 -10.01
C GLU A 27 -19.73 -7.84 -11.41
N ASP A 28 -20.14 -7.09 -12.44
CA ASP A 28 -19.66 -7.26 -13.81
C ASP A 28 -18.17 -6.91 -13.94
N LEU A 29 -17.71 -5.82 -13.29
CA LEU A 29 -16.28 -5.47 -13.23
C LEU A 29 -15.44 -6.62 -12.66
N TRP A 30 -15.86 -7.23 -11.55
CA TRP A 30 -15.11 -8.33 -10.92
C TRP A 30 -15.05 -9.58 -11.80
N ARG A 31 -16.15 -9.89 -12.50
CA ARG A 31 -16.17 -10.96 -13.51
C ARG A 31 -15.21 -10.70 -14.66
N ASP A 32 -15.18 -9.47 -15.16
CA ASP A 32 -14.32 -9.09 -16.29
C ASP A 32 -12.84 -9.14 -15.90
N VAL A 33 -12.48 -8.59 -14.73
CA VAL A 33 -11.11 -8.66 -14.20
C VAL A 33 -10.67 -10.10 -14.00
N LYS A 34 -11.55 -10.95 -13.42
CA LYS A 34 -11.25 -12.37 -13.26
C LYS A 34 -11.04 -13.05 -14.61
N THR A 35 -11.95 -12.85 -15.55
CA THR A 35 -11.89 -13.44 -16.90
C THR A 35 -10.62 -13.03 -17.63
N TYR A 36 -10.24 -11.75 -17.54
CA TYR A 36 -9.00 -11.23 -18.09
C TYR A 36 -7.77 -11.98 -17.54
N TYR A 37 -7.68 -12.18 -16.22
CA TYR A 37 -6.52 -12.84 -15.60
C TYR A 37 -6.57 -14.38 -15.55
N ASP A 38 -7.71 -14.97 -15.93
CA ASP A 38 -7.84 -16.41 -16.17
C ASP A 38 -7.21 -16.82 -17.50
N ASP A 39 -7.09 -15.89 -18.45
CA ASP A 39 -6.36 -16.13 -19.70
C ASP A 39 -4.87 -16.39 -19.41
N LYS A 40 -4.43 -17.60 -19.77
CA LYS A 40 -3.04 -18.07 -19.62
C LYS A 40 -2.06 -17.25 -20.47
N ALA A 41 -2.54 -16.54 -21.49
CA ALA A 41 -1.73 -15.66 -22.30
C ALA A 41 -1.33 -14.38 -21.56
N ILE A 42 -1.98 -14.02 -20.44
CA ILE A 42 -1.60 -12.85 -19.64
C ILE A 42 -0.35 -13.16 -18.82
N PRO A 43 0.82 -12.61 -19.19
CA PRO A 43 2.09 -13.06 -18.63
C PRO A 43 2.36 -12.50 -17.22
N LYS A 44 1.65 -11.43 -16.82
CA LYS A 44 1.94 -10.67 -15.61
C LYS A 44 0.71 -10.53 -14.72
N LYS A 45 0.58 -11.45 -13.77
CA LYS A 45 -0.41 -11.33 -12.68
C LYS A 45 0.04 -10.25 -11.68
N PRO A 46 -0.92 -9.54 -11.07
CA PRO A 46 -0.60 -8.57 -10.03
C PRO A 46 0.09 -9.23 -8.82
N HIS A 47 0.94 -8.45 -8.19
CA HIS A 47 1.54 -8.69 -6.89
C HIS A 47 0.66 -8.06 -5.78
N PHE A 48 0.09 -6.89 -6.10
CA PHE A 48 -0.85 -6.18 -5.26
C PHE A 48 -2.07 -5.76 -6.08
N VAL A 49 -3.23 -5.80 -5.45
CA VAL A 49 -4.47 -5.20 -5.94
C VAL A 49 -4.89 -4.14 -4.93
N LEU A 50 -5.11 -2.90 -5.36
CA LEU A 50 -5.41 -1.82 -4.42
C LEU A 50 -6.32 -0.75 -5.01
N GLY A 51 -6.96 0.02 -4.14
CA GLY A 51 -7.78 1.16 -4.50
C GLY A 51 -9.10 1.16 -3.74
N ASP A 52 -10.08 1.85 -4.31
CA ASP A 52 -11.44 1.97 -3.77
C ASP A 52 -12.36 0.95 -4.44
N PHE A 53 -12.92 0.06 -3.63
CA PHE A 53 -13.76 -1.05 -4.07
C PHE A 53 -15.25 -0.73 -3.99
N ASN A 54 -15.64 0.40 -3.38
CA ASN A 54 -17.04 0.82 -3.18
C ASN A 54 -17.97 -0.29 -2.64
N LEU A 55 -17.42 -1.24 -1.88
CA LEU A 55 -18.15 -2.32 -1.23
C LEU A 55 -17.42 -2.82 0.01
N VAL A 56 -18.13 -3.45 0.95
CA VAL A 56 -17.54 -4.16 2.09
C VAL A 56 -17.68 -5.67 1.97
N GLU A 57 -16.62 -6.41 2.32
CA GLU A 57 -16.64 -7.87 2.29
C GLU A 57 -17.29 -8.52 3.52
N ASP A 58 -17.22 -7.84 4.69
CA ASP A 58 -17.65 -8.32 6.00
C ASP A 58 -18.26 -7.18 6.83
N GLU A 59 -19.18 -7.51 7.74
CA GLU A 59 -19.96 -6.54 8.53
C GLU A 59 -19.11 -5.65 9.45
N ILE A 60 -17.95 -6.15 9.91
CA ILE A 60 -17.01 -5.41 10.76
C ILE A 60 -16.41 -4.17 10.06
N ASP A 61 -16.44 -4.17 8.73
CA ASP A 61 -15.95 -3.08 7.90
C ASP A 61 -17.01 -1.99 7.69
N ARG A 62 -18.19 -2.08 8.31
CA ARG A 62 -19.29 -1.13 8.10
C ARG A 62 -19.94 -0.67 9.40
N ARG A 63 -20.37 0.60 9.42
CA ARG A 63 -21.20 1.18 10.47
C ARG A 63 -22.39 1.92 9.85
N PRO A 64 -23.63 1.61 10.23
CA PRO A 64 -24.07 0.45 11.02
C PRO A 64 -23.65 -0.89 10.39
N ALA A 65 -23.42 -1.91 11.22
CA ALA A 65 -22.94 -3.21 10.74
C ALA A 65 -24.01 -3.91 9.90
N HIS A 66 -23.69 -4.15 8.63
CA HIS A 66 -24.44 -5.01 7.71
C HIS A 66 -23.52 -5.44 6.56
N ARG A 67 -23.92 -6.46 5.81
CA ARG A 67 -23.23 -6.88 4.58
C ARG A 67 -23.71 -6.08 3.39
N ASP A 68 -22.87 -6.00 2.38
CA ASP A 68 -23.25 -5.52 1.05
C ASP A 68 -23.83 -6.66 0.19
N ASP A 69 -24.25 -6.34 -1.02
CA ASP A 69 -24.80 -7.29 -1.98
C ASP A 69 -23.92 -8.54 -2.14
N THR A 70 -24.55 -9.70 -2.00
CA THR A 70 -23.85 -10.98 -2.03
C THR A 70 -23.25 -11.29 -3.40
N GLY A 71 -23.87 -10.84 -4.49
CA GLY A 71 -23.36 -11.08 -5.84
C GLY A 71 -22.04 -10.35 -6.08
N ALA A 72 -22.01 -9.05 -5.80
CA ALA A 72 -20.79 -8.23 -5.92
C ALA A 72 -19.67 -8.75 -4.98
N VAL A 73 -20.00 -9.09 -3.74
CA VAL A 73 -19.03 -9.62 -2.77
C VAL A 73 -18.48 -10.99 -3.22
N ASP A 74 -19.34 -11.90 -3.67
CA ASP A 74 -18.91 -13.24 -4.07
C ASP A 74 -18.04 -13.23 -5.34
N THR A 75 -18.36 -12.36 -6.29
CA THR A 75 -17.56 -12.18 -7.52
C THR A 75 -16.21 -11.53 -7.24
N LEU A 76 -16.15 -10.53 -6.35
CA LEU A 76 -14.88 -10.00 -5.83
C LEU A 76 -14.06 -11.11 -5.17
N LYS A 77 -14.65 -11.87 -4.24
CA LYS A 77 -13.97 -12.98 -3.55
C LYS A 77 -13.52 -14.07 -4.53
N ALA A 78 -14.26 -14.31 -5.61
CA ALA A 78 -13.85 -15.25 -6.67
C ALA A 78 -12.63 -14.72 -7.46
N MET A 79 -12.63 -13.43 -7.82
CA MET A 79 -11.51 -12.76 -8.49
C MET A 79 -10.24 -12.78 -7.61
N LEU A 80 -10.35 -12.39 -6.34
CA LEU A 80 -9.24 -12.40 -5.39
C LEU A 80 -8.70 -13.82 -5.17
N ARG A 81 -9.56 -14.83 -5.08
CA ARG A 81 -9.14 -16.25 -4.99
C ARG A 81 -8.37 -16.70 -6.22
N ALA A 82 -8.84 -16.38 -7.43
CA ALA A 82 -8.17 -16.73 -8.68
C ALA A 82 -6.77 -16.08 -8.79
N LEU A 83 -6.64 -14.84 -8.29
CA LEU A 83 -5.37 -14.12 -8.23
C LEU A 83 -4.50 -14.48 -7.01
N ARG A 84 -4.98 -15.35 -6.12
CA ARG A 84 -4.32 -15.73 -4.86
C ARG A 84 -4.01 -14.52 -3.98
N MET A 85 -4.96 -13.60 -3.88
CA MET A 85 -4.89 -12.39 -3.09
C MET A 85 -5.40 -12.61 -1.67
N GLN A 86 -4.94 -11.78 -0.74
CA GLN A 86 -5.42 -11.70 0.63
C GLN A 86 -5.37 -10.25 1.13
N ASP A 87 -6.35 -9.88 1.95
CA ASP A 87 -6.37 -8.58 2.62
C ASP A 87 -5.33 -8.59 3.74
N GLY A 88 -4.26 -7.81 3.56
CA GLY A 88 -3.17 -7.78 4.53
C GLY A 88 -3.54 -7.05 5.83
N PHE A 89 -4.39 -6.02 5.75
CA PHE A 89 -4.87 -5.30 6.92
C PHE A 89 -5.73 -6.22 7.80
N ARG A 90 -6.69 -6.92 7.21
CA ARG A 90 -7.55 -7.87 7.94
C ARG A 90 -6.76 -9.08 8.45
N LYS A 91 -5.66 -9.46 7.79
CA LYS A 91 -4.74 -10.49 8.29
C LYS A 91 -3.94 -10.04 9.51
N GLU A 92 -3.49 -8.79 9.54
CA GLU A 92 -2.74 -8.23 10.68
C GLU A 92 -3.66 -7.86 11.85
N TYR A 93 -4.89 -7.39 11.56
CA TYR A 93 -5.87 -6.95 12.54
C TYR A 93 -7.24 -7.61 12.32
N PRO A 94 -7.42 -8.89 12.68
CA PRO A 94 -8.64 -9.66 12.37
C PRO A 94 -9.92 -9.08 12.97
N ASP A 95 -9.82 -8.49 14.15
CA ASP A 95 -10.90 -8.00 15.01
C ASP A 95 -10.98 -6.47 15.10
N ARG A 96 -10.07 -5.76 14.43
CA ARG A 96 -10.09 -4.29 14.42
C ARG A 96 -11.22 -3.77 13.53
N CYS A 97 -12.07 -2.95 14.12
CA CYS A 97 -13.04 -2.14 13.40
C CYS A 97 -12.37 -0.82 13.02
N ALA A 98 -12.16 -0.59 11.73
CA ALA A 98 -11.54 0.60 11.19
C ALA A 98 -12.15 0.90 9.82
N PHE A 99 -12.30 2.17 9.48
CA PHE A 99 -13.02 2.64 8.29
C PHE A 99 -12.09 3.49 7.44
N THR A 100 -12.37 3.54 6.14
CA THR A 100 -11.62 4.39 5.20
C THR A 100 -12.52 5.37 4.49
N TRP A 101 -13.82 5.35 4.73
CA TRP A 101 -14.77 6.28 4.15
C TRP A 101 -15.87 6.62 5.15
N GLY A 102 -16.33 7.87 5.11
CA GLY A 102 -17.59 8.25 5.74
C GLY A 102 -17.90 9.74 5.72
N LEU A 103 -19.20 10.04 5.72
CA LEU A 103 -19.73 11.40 5.72
C LEU A 103 -19.45 12.11 7.06
N ASN A 104 -18.82 13.29 6.99
CA ASN A 104 -18.52 14.14 8.15
C ASN A 104 -17.62 13.49 9.21
N HIS A 105 -16.68 12.64 8.80
CA HIS A 105 -15.62 12.20 9.69
C HIS A 105 -14.73 13.38 10.10
N SER A 106 -14.89 13.84 11.34
CA SER A 106 -13.82 14.54 12.04
C SER A 106 -13.08 13.51 12.90
N PRO A 107 -11.74 13.54 12.97
CA PRO A 107 -11.00 12.71 13.92
C PRO A 107 -11.43 12.94 15.38
N ASP A 108 -12.04 14.09 15.68
CA ASP A 108 -12.42 14.49 17.03
C ASP A 108 -13.82 14.01 17.45
N SER A 109 -14.70 13.64 16.51
CA SER A 109 -16.02 13.10 16.84
C SER A 109 -16.69 12.36 15.68
N ILE A 110 -17.04 11.10 15.89
CA ILE A 110 -17.86 10.30 14.97
C ILE A 110 -19.32 10.32 15.47
N PRO A 111 -20.27 10.88 14.70
CA PRO A 111 -21.68 10.84 15.05
C PRO A 111 -22.19 9.40 15.28
N PRO A 112 -23.15 9.18 16.21
CA PRO A 112 -23.70 7.85 16.46
C PRO A 112 -24.32 7.18 15.23
N ASN A 113 -24.88 8.00 14.33
CA ASN A 113 -25.53 7.65 13.07
C ASN A 113 -24.65 7.84 11.84
N ALA A 114 -23.33 7.97 12.02
CA ALA A 114 -22.41 8.11 10.90
C ALA A 114 -22.41 6.83 10.06
N SER A 115 -22.52 7.00 8.74
CA SER A 115 -22.36 5.91 7.76
C SER A 115 -20.89 5.80 7.41
N LEU A 116 -20.26 4.70 7.84
CA LEU A 116 -18.82 4.48 7.69
C LEU A 116 -18.57 3.15 7.02
N SER A 117 -17.54 3.08 6.19
CA SER A 117 -17.12 1.83 5.59
C SER A 117 -15.62 1.78 5.34
N ARG A 118 -15.03 0.59 5.41
CA ARG A 118 -13.70 0.32 4.88
C ARG A 118 -13.86 -0.15 3.44
N ILE A 119 -13.74 0.76 2.48
CA ILE A 119 -13.91 0.47 1.04
C ILE A 119 -12.59 0.58 0.27
N ASP A 120 -11.62 1.29 0.84
CA ASP A 120 -10.26 1.38 0.35
C ASP A 120 -9.44 0.22 0.90
N ARG A 121 -8.87 -0.59 0.00
CA ARG A 121 -8.17 -1.81 0.38
C ARG A 121 -6.89 -1.99 -0.39
N ILE A 122 -5.96 -2.69 0.25
CA ILE A 122 -4.79 -3.26 -0.39
C ILE A 122 -4.86 -4.77 -0.14
N TYR A 123 -4.83 -5.53 -1.23
CA TYR A 123 -4.64 -6.96 -1.22
C TYR A 123 -3.23 -7.28 -1.72
N CYS A 124 -2.54 -8.18 -1.04
CA CYS A 124 -1.27 -8.72 -1.51
C CYS A 124 -1.42 -10.17 -1.92
N ARG A 125 -0.57 -10.61 -2.86
CA ARG A 125 -0.49 -12.03 -3.20
C ARG A 125 0.01 -12.84 -2.00
N ARG A 126 -0.55 -14.02 -1.78
CA ARG A 126 -0.29 -14.86 -0.58
C ARG A 126 1.19 -15.12 -0.30
N ASP A 127 1.98 -15.34 -1.35
CA ASP A 127 3.43 -15.58 -1.27
C ASP A 127 4.24 -14.33 -0.85
N MET A 128 3.66 -13.14 -0.98
CA MET A 128 4.33 -11.88 -0.63
C MET A 128 4.02 -11.41 0.79
N TYR A 129 2.94 -11.90 1.39
CA TYR A 129 2.48 -11.38 2.68
C TYR A 129 3.56 -11.44 3.77
N PHE A 130 4.37 -12.50 3.79
CA PHE A 130 5.42 -12.69 4.79
C PHE A 130 6.44 -11.54 4.83
N SER A 131 6.66 -10.86 3.69
CA SER A 131 7.54 -9.69 3.57
C SER A 131 6.80 -8.36 3.55
N THR A 132 5.55 -8.31 4.01
CA THR A 132 4.79 -7.07 4.22
C THR A 132 4.65 -6.73 5.69
N ARG A 133 4.69 -5.45 6.07
CA ARG A 133 4.38 -4.96 7.43
C ARG A 133 3.68 -3.61 7.35
N GLU A 134 3.32 -3.07 8.51
CA GLU A 134 2.84 -1.68 8.66
C GLU A 134 1.58 -1.42 7.85
N TRP A 135 0.63 -2.36 7.91
CA TRP A 135 -0.69 -2.19 7.32
C TRP A 135 -1.44 -1.11 8.11
N ARG A 136 -1.61 0.07 7.52
CA ARG A 136 -2.14 1.27 8.19
C ARG A 136 -3.29 1.90 7.42
N ILE A 137 -4.19 2.51 8.19
CA ILE A 137 -5.16 3.51 7.74
C ILE A 137 -4.70 4.81 8.42
N HIS A 138 -4.37 5.82 7.63
CA HIS A 138 -3.84 7.11 8.11
C HIS A 138 -4.99 8.09 8.25
N LEU A 139 -5.33 8.42 9.49
CA LEU A 139 -6.37 9.39 9.84
C LEU A 139 -5.81 10.82 10.00
N ASP A 140 -4.50 10.97 9.88
CA ASP A 140 -3.74 12.20 10.12
C ASP A 140 -3.34 12.91 8.82
N HIS A 141 -3.90 12.50 7.68
CA HIS A 141 -3.58 13.14 6.41
C HIS A 141 -4.32 14.48 6.23
N THR A 142 -3.70 15.41 5.51
CA THR A 142 -4.24 16.75 5.28
C THR A 142 -5.04 16.88 3.98
N VAL A 143 -5.36 15.76 3.32
CA VAL A 143 -6.12 15.77 2.05
C VAL A 143 -7.60 15.97 2.37
N GLY A 144 -8.23 16.99 1.77
CA GLY A 144 -9.66 17.28 1.93
C GLY A 144 -10.54 16.32 1.15
N THR A 145 -10.65 15.08 1.60
CA THR A 145 -11.48 14.01 1.04
C THR A 145 -12.25 13.31 2.16
N ASP A 146 -13.33 12.64 1.80
CA ASP A 146 -14.11 11.72 2.62
C ASP A 146 -13.50 10.31 2.73
N HIS A 147 -12.34 10.08 2.09
CA HIS A 147 -11.58 8.84 2.18
C HIS A 147 -10.31 8.98 3.04
N GLU A 148 -9.94 7.91 3.72
CA GLU A 148 -8.69 7.78 4.48
C GLU A 148 -7.63 7.04 3.68
N LEU A 149 -6.37 7.47 3.80
CA LEU A 149 -5.25 6.84 3.11
C LEU A 149 -4.95 5.46 3.70
N VAL A 150 -4.87 4.44 2.85
CA VAL A 150 -4.38 3.10 3.21
C VAL A 150 -2.94 2.88 2.74
N SER A 151 -2.13 2.21 3.56
CA SER A 151 -0.76 1.85 3.18
C SER A 151 -0.31 0.49 3.71
N ALA A 152 0.69 -0.09 3.06
CA ALA A 152 1.48 -1.20 3.57
C ALA A 152 2.92 -1.08 3.08
N THR A 153 3.89 -1.55 3.88
CA THR A 153 5.30 -1.58 3.51
C THR A 153 5.68 -2.98 3.03
N TYR A 154 6.25 -3.09 1.83
CA TYR A 154 6.81 -4.33 1.28
C TYR A 154 8.33 -4.31 1.31
N TYR A 155 8.94 -5.33 1.89
CA TYR A 155 10.37 -5.44 2.08
C TYR A 155 10.99 -6.38 1.05
N ASN A 156 12.13 -5.99 0.49
CA ASN A 156 13.01 -6.93 -0.20
C ASN A 156 13.85 -7.67 0.84
N LEU A 157 13.53 -8.94 1.11
CA LEU A 157 14.28 -9.76 2.08
C LEU A 157 15.70 -10.11 1.59
N ASP A 158 15.93 -10.05 0.28
CA ASP A 158 17.25 -10.26 -0.32
C ASP A 158 18.06 -8.95 -0.40
N ALA A 159 17.54 -7.85 0.13
CA ALA A 159 18.29 -6.60 0.15
C ALA A 159 19.52 -6.80 1.05
N PRO A 160 20.73 -6.48 0.55
CA PRO A 160 21.91 -6.52 1.40
C PRO A 160 21.70 -5.57 2.58
N PHE A 161 22.22 -5.92 3.75
CA PHE A 161 22.27 -5.00 4.87
C PHE A 161 23.07 -3.76 4.45
N ILE A 162 22.37 -2.66 4.21
CA ILE A 162 23.00 -1.36 4.03
C ILE A 162 23.21 -0.81 5.44
N GLY A 163 24.43 -0.93 5.95
CA GLY A 163 24.82 -0.32 7.22
C GLY A 163 24.69 1.21 7.17
N LYS A 164 25.15 1.92 8.20
CA LYS A 164 25.05 3.39 8.31
C LYS A 164 25.73 4.19 7.19
N GLY A 165 26.29 3.52 6.18
CA GLY A 165 27.28 4.09 5.27
C GLY A 165 28.60 4.30 6.00
N ARG A 166 29.65 4.57 5.22
CA ARG A 166 30.82 5.25 5.79
C ARG A 166 30.49 6.74 5.76
N TRP A 167 30.83 7.45 6.83
CA TRP A 167 30.82 8.90 6.78
C TRP A 167 31.75 9.33 5.63
N GLN A 168 31.24 10.17 4.75
CA GLN A 168 31.98 10.80 3.67
C GLN A 168 31.85 12.32 3.82
N ILE A 169 32.92 13.05 3.52
CA ILE A 169 32.85 14.49 3.38
C ILE A 169 31.84 14.80 2.26
N PRO A 170 30.82 15.66 2.50
CA PRO A 170 29.95 16.13 1.43
C PRO A 170 30.74 16.68 0.25
N GLY A 171 30.49 16.19 -0.96
CA GLY A 171 31.32 16.47 -2.13
C GLY A 171 31.53 17.96 -2.41
N PHE A 172 30.49 18.79 -2.17
CA PHE A 172 30.58 20.25 -2.37
C PHE A 172 31.60 20.95 -1.45
N LEU A 173 31.98 20.35 -0.31
CA LEU A 173 33.00 20.92 0.56
C LEU A 173 34.40 20.76 -0.04
N LEU A 174 34.60 19.81 -0.94
CA LEU A 174 35.87 19.65 -1.67
C LEU A 174 36.12 20.81 -2.64
N ASP A 175 35.05 21.50 -3.08
CA ASP A 175 35.11 22.68 -3.93
C ASP A 175 35.29 23.99 -3.12
N CYS A 176 35.20 23.93 -1.79
CA CYS A 176 35.38 25.08 -0.91
C CYS A 176 36.87 25.28 -0.59
N ALA A 177 37.46 26.33 -1.14
CA ALA A 177 38.89 26.63 -0.98
C ALA A 177 39.30 26.77 0.50
N ASP A 178 38.56 27.57 1.28
CA ASP A 178 38.82 27.81 2.70
C ASP A 178 38.76 26.52 3.53
N PHE A 179 37.84 25.61 3.18
CA PHE A 179 37.74 24.30 3.83
C PHE A 179 38.94 23.43 3.51
N MET A 180 39.35 23.37 2.23
CA MET A 180 40.48 22.56 1.79
C MET A 180 41.82 23.07 2.33
N GLU A 181 41.98 24.38 2.50
CA GLU A 181 43.15 24.97 3.15
C GLU A 181 43.31 24.48 4.60
N GLN A 182 42.23 24.55 5.39
CA GLN A 182 42.23 24.04 6.77
C GLN A 182 42.50 22.53 6.86
N VAL A 183 41.94 21.75 5.91
CA VAL A 183 42.21 20.31 5.84
C VAL A 183 43.69 20.04 5.56
N ASN A 184 44.31 20.79 4.64
CA ASN A 184 45.73 20.63 4.32
C ASN A 184 46.62 20.97 5.51
N ASP A 185 46.34 22.06 6.22
CA ASP A 185 47.09 22.47 7.42
C ASP A 185 47.02 21.40 8.52
N LEU A 186 45.83 20.86 8.78
CA LEU A 186 45.63 19.80 9.77
C LEU A 186 46.36 18.50 9.37
N CYS A 187 46.34 18.14 8.09
CA CYS A 187 47.09 17.00 7.57
C CYS A 187 48.61 17.19 7.72
N ALA A 188 49.14 18.37 7.42
CA ALA A 188 50.56 18.68 7.58
C ALA A 188 51.00 18.56 9.05
N LEU A 189 50.17 19.05 9.98
CA LEU A 189 50.40 18.92 11.43
C LEU A 189 50.36 17.47 11.92
N ALA A 190 49.48 16.65 11.35
CA ALA A 190 49.35 15.24 11.73
C ALA A 190 50.53 14.38 11.26
N ILE A 191 51.13 14.71 10.10
CA ILE A 191 52.29 14.00 9.53
C ILE A 191 53.60 14.39 10.24
N ALA A 192 53.66 15.58 10.82
CA ALA A 192 54.85 16.07 11.54
C ALA A 192 55.05 15.45 12.93
N LYS A 193 54.19 14.54 13.38
CA LYS A 193 54.30 13.75 14.62
C LYS A 193 54.69 12.30 14.33
#